data_AF-A0A4P7UAH4-F1
#
_entry.id   AF-A0A4P7UAH4-F1
#
_cell.length_a   1.000
_cell.length_b   1.000
_cell.length_c   1.000
_cell.angle_alpha   90.00
_cell.angle_beta   90.00
_cell.angle_gamma   90.00
#
_symmetry.space_group_name_H-M   'P 1'
#
loop_
_entity.id
_entity.type
_entity.pdbx_description
1 polymer ?
#
loop_
_entity_poly.entity_id
_entity_poly.type
_entity_poly.pdbx_seq_one_letter_code
_entity_poly.pdbx_strand_id
1 'polypeptide(L)'
;MRETDEQTPARATDWWHRDHPTFTALSGFFAGMLFVTAVPGGFAGLLRLLLPYEDAERWFPLVALTLLVPLGLLVAPRTRRFGTYMVIGMVLTMLVVLGVASLVLWFMVELDA
;
A
#
# COMPACT_ATOMS: atom_id res chain seq x y z
N MET A 1 -20.48 -36.89 -42.91
CA MET A 1 -20.36 -35.59 -42.24
C MET A 1 -20.63 -35.78 -40.76
N ARG A 2 -19.57 -35.95 -39.97
CA ARG A 2 -19.60 -35.77 -38.52
C ARG A 2 -18.17 -35.44 -38.13
N GLU A 3 -17.87 -34.14 -38.20
CA GLU A 3 -16.67 -33.57 -37.63
C GLU A 3 -16.67 -33.95 -36.15
N THR A 4 -15.69 -34.75 -35.75
CA THR A 4 -15.31 -34.87 -34.35
C THR A 4 -14.63 -33.55 -34.00
N ASP A 5 -15.44 -32.60 -33.51
CA ASP A 5 -14.92 -31.49 -32.69
C ASP A 5 -14.23 -32.15 -31.49
N GLU A 6 -12.94 -32.42 -31.64
CA GLU A 6 -12.04 -32.55 -30.50
C GLU A 6 -12.06 -31.20 -29.78
N GLN A 7 -12.97 -31.09 -28.81
CA GLN A 7 -12.92 -30.09 -27.78
C GLN A 7 -11.60 -30.28 -27.04
N THR A 8 -10.53 -29.67 -27.57
CA THR A 8 -9.38 -29.25 -26.79
C THR A 8 -9.99 -28.49 -25.62
N PRO A 9 -9.90 -28.96 -24.36
CA PRO A 9 -10.33 -28.13 -23.26
C PRO A 9 -9.38 -26.95 -23.29
N ALA A 10 -9.88 -25.81 -23.79
CA ALA A 10 -9.21 -24.54 -23.65
C ALA A 10 -8.77 -24.49 -22.19
N ARG A 11 -7.45 -24.40 -21.94
CA ARG A 11 -6.91 -24.17 -20.61
C ARG A 11 -7.71 -23.02 -20.04
N ALA A 12 -8.67 -23.32 -19.17
CA ALA A 12 -9.53 -22.34 -18.55
C ALA A 12 -8.63 -21.59 -17.58
N THR A 13 -7.91 -20.62 -18.12
CA THR A 13 -7.45 -19.40 -17.47
C THR A 13 -7.09 -19.59 -16.00
N ASP A 14 -6.05 -20.39 -15.76
CA ASP A 14 -5.51 -20.77 -14.45
C ASP A 14 -4.88 -19.59 -13.67
N TRP A 15 -4.93 -18.37 -14.21
CA TRP A 15 -4.61 -17.14 -13.49
C TRP A 15 -5.76 -16.69 -12.56
N TRP A 16 -6.94 -17.29 -12.69
CA TRP A 16 -8.11 -16.97 -11.87
C TRP A 16 -8.15 -17.75 -10.55
N HIS A 17 -7.22 -18.67 -10.29
CA HIS A 17 -7.01 -19.25 -8.96
C HIS A 17 -6.32 -18.21 -8.05
N ARG A 18 -7.08 -17.18 -7.65
CA ARG A 18 -6.74 -16.19 -6.60
C ARG A 18 -6.46 -16.82 -5.23
N ASP A 19 -6.59 -18.13 -5.10
CA ASP A 19 -6.30 -18.91 -3.90
C ASP A 19 -4.81 -19.22 -3.72
N HIS A 20 -3.94 -18.78 -4.63
CA HIS A 20 -2.51 -18.94 -4.44
C HIS A 20 -2.02 -18.08 -3.26
N PRO A 21 -1.37 -18.68 -2.24
CA PRO A 21 -0.98 -17.98 -1.01
C PRO A 21 -0.02 -16.80 -1.26
N THR A 22 0.71 -16.83 -2.39
CA THR A 22 1.57 -15.74 -2.86
C THR A 22 0.80 -14.50 -3.29
N PHE A 23 -0.41 -14.63 -3.84
CA PHE A 23 -1.23 -13.50 -4.26
C PHE A 23 -1.66 -12.64 -3.06
N THR A 24 -2.09 -13.29 -1.97
CA THR A 24 -2.45 -12.60 -0.72
C THR A 24 -1.26 -11.86 -0.12
N ALA A 25 -0.07 -12.47 -0.17
CA ALA A 25 1.14 -11.84 0.32
C ALA A 25 1.54 -10.61 -0.53
N LEU A 26 1.54 -10.78 -1.86
CA LEU A 26 1.95 -9.73 -2.78
C LEU A 26 0.98 -8.55 -2.74
N SER A 27 -0.33 -8.82 -2.79
CA SER A 27 -1.36 -7.78 -2.69
C SER A 27 -1.32 -7.05 -1.35
N GLY A 28 -1.12 -7.77 -0.23
CA GLY A 28 -0.91 -7.16 1.08
C GLY A 28 0.28 -6.22 1.07
N PHE A 29 1.44 -6.71 0.65
CA PHE A 29 2.68 -5.92 0.56
C PHE A 29 2.51 -4.64 -0.27
N PHE A 30 2.03 -4.74 -1.51
CA PHE A 30 1.80 -3.59 -2.37
C PHE A 30 0.74 -2.64 -1.82
N ALA A 31 -0.32 -3.16 -1.19
CA ALA A 31 -1.31 -2.33 -0.50
C ALA A 31 -0.67 -1.53 0.66
N GLY A 32 0.27 -2.13 1.40
CA GLY A 32 1.03 -1.45 2.44
C GLY A 32 1.89 -0.31 1.90
N MET A 33 2.61 -0.55 0.80
CA MET A 33 3.40 0.48 0.13
C MET A 33 2.52 1.63 -0.38
N LEU A 34 1.42 1.29 -1.04
CA LEU A 34 0.45 2.26 -1.52
C LEU A 34 -0.15 3.07 -0.36
N PHE A 35 -0.45 2.41 0.75
CA PHE A 35 -1.00 3.06 1.93
C PHE A 35 -0.04 4.13 2.48
N VAL A 36 1.24 3.81 2.67
CA VAL A 36 2.24 4.77 3.20
C VAL A 36 2.47 5.95 2.26
N THR A 37 2.46 5.70 0.95
CA THR A 37 2.77 6.74 -0.05
C THR A 37 1.57 7.60 -0.42
N ALA A 38 0.43 6.97 -0.72
CA ALA A 38 -0.73 7.64 -1.26
C ALA A 38 -1.64 8.25 -0.18
N VAL A 39 -1.77 7.63 0.99
CA VAL A 39 -2.74 8.12 2.00
C VAL A 39 -2.33 9.48 2.56
N PRO A 40 -1.09 9.71 3.03
CA PRO A 40 -0.70 11.02 3.54
C PRO A 40 -0.73 12.11 2.45
N GLY A 41 -0.20 11.80 1.26
CA GLY A 41 -0.19 12.74 0.13
C GLY A 41 -1.59 13.07 -0.37
N GLY A 42 -2.45 12.05 -0.52
CA GLY A 42 -3.84 12.22 -0.93
C GLY A 42 -4.66 12.99 0.10
N PHE A 43 -4.46 12.73 1.39
CA PHE A 43 -5.13 13.46 2.46
C PHE A 43 -4.69 14.93 2.51
N ALA A 44 -3.39 15.21 2.43
CA ALA A 44 -2.88 16.57 2.35
C ALA A 44 -3.42 17.31 1.12
N GLY A 45 -3.45 16.64 -0.04
CA GLY A 45 -4.02 17.19 -1.27
C GLY A 45 -5.50 17.52 -1.12
N LEU A 46 -6.28 16.62 -0.51
CA LEU A 46 -7.70 16.81 -0.27
C LEU A 46 -7.98 17.96 0.71
N LEU A 47 -7.22 18.05 1.81
CA LEU A 47 -7.36 19.15 2.77
C LEU A 47 -7.06 20.50 2.11
N ARG A 48 -6.01 20.58 1.29
CA ARG A 48 -5.67 21.81 0.55
C ARG A 48 -6.72 22.21 -0.49
N LEU A 49 -7.49 21.25 -1.02
CA LEU A 49 -8.56 21.52 -1.97
C LEU A 49 -9.82 22.05 -1.27
N LEU A 50 -10.11 21.55 -0.07
CA LEU A 50 -11.38 21.78 0.62
C LEU A 50 -11.31 22.86 1.70
N LEU A 51 -10.14 23.11 2.28
CA LEU A 51 -9.96 24.01 3.42
C LEU A 51 -8.90 25.09 3.14
N PRO A 52 -9.01 26.25 3.80
CA PRO A 52 -7.92 27.21 3.91
C PRO A 52 -6.66 26.58 4.53
N TYR A 53 -5.50 27.15 4.22
CA TYR A 53 -4.19 26.60 4.61
C TYR A 53 -4.05 26.45 6.14
N GLU A 54 -4.55 27.42 6.88
CA GLU A 54 -4.49 27.51 8.34
C GLU A 54 -5.25 26.36 9.02
N ASP A 55 -6.37 25.94 8.43
CA ASP A 55 -7.17 24.83 8.94
C ASP A 55 -6.61 23.47 8.49
N ALA A 56 -6.03 23.39 7.29
CA ALA A 56 -5.48 22.16 6.75
C ALA A 56 -4.39 21.57 7.66
N GLU A 57 -3.48 22.40 8.19
CA GLU A 57 -2.42 21.94 9.09
C GLU A 57 -2.98 21.41 10.41
N ARG A 58 -4.02 22.06 10.95
CA ARG A 58 -4.69 21.64 12.18
C ARG A 58 -5.33 20.25 12.05
N TRP A 59 -5.89 19.93 10.88
CA TRP A 59 -6.58 18.66 10.64
C TRP A 59 -5.69 17.56 10.10
N PHE A 60 -4.48 17.88 9.62
CA PHE A 60 -3.53 16.91 9.08
C PHE A 60 -3.28 15.70 10.01
N PRO A 61 -3.13 15.86 11.35
CA PRO A 61 -2.92 14.73 12.26
C PRO A 61 -4.01 13.66 12.23
N LEU A 62 -5.22 13.96 11.75
CA LEU A 62 -6.28 12.96 11.56
C LEU A 62 -5.88 11.84 10.61
N VAL A 63 -4.91 12.07 9.72
CA VAL A 63 -4.36 11.02 8.86
C VAL A 63 -3.83 9.84 9.67
N ALA A 64 -3.33 10.07 10.88
CA ALA A 64 -2.84 9.00 11.77
C ALA A 64 -3.96 8.03 12.17
N LEU A 65 -5.23 8.47 12.17
CA LEU A 65 -6.37 7.58 12.42
C LEU A 65 -6.51 6.51 11.34
N THR A 66 -6.03 6.77 10.12
CA THR A 66 -6.05 5.76 9.05
C THR A 66 -5.19 4.54 9.41
N LEU A 67 -4.21 4.69 10.32
CA LEU A 67 -3.39 3.59 10.84
C LEU A 67 -4.20 2.55 11.62
N LEU A 68 -5.42 2.89 12.05
CA LEU A 68 -6.36 1.91 12.61
C LEU A 68 -6.76 0.85 11.58
N VAL A 69 -6.72 1.15 10.28
CA VAL A 69 -7.05 0.19 9.21
C VAL A 69 -6.07 -0.99 9.19
N PRO A 70 -4.75 -0.81 9.00
CA PRO A 70 -3.80 -1.92 9.05
C PRO A 70 -3.79 -2.61 10.42
N LEU A 71 -3.99 -1.85 11.51
CA LEU A 71 -4.05 -2.42 12.86
C LEU A 71 -5.27 -3.35 13.03
N GLY A 72 -6.45 -2.92 12.58
CA GLY A 72 -7.67 -3.72 12.61
C GLY A 72 -7.57 -4.98 11.75
N LEU A 73 -6.94 -4.87 10.58
CA LEU A 73 -6.67 -6.02 9.70
C LEU A 73 -5.73 -7.05 10.34
N LEU A 74 -4.81 -6.61 11.22
CA LEU A 74 -3.90 -7.48 11.95
C LEU A 74 -4.60 -8.23 13.10
N VAL A 75 -5.55 -7.58 13.76
CA VAL A 75 -6.32 -8.16 14.88
C VAL A 75 -7.33 -9.21 14.38
N ALA A 76 -7.99 -8.96 13.24
CA ALA A 76 -8.99 -9.87 12.71
C ALA A 76 -8.35 -11.19 12.21
N PRO A 77 -8.73 -12.36 12.77
CA PRO A 77 -8.04 -13.63 12.49
C PRO A 77 -8.16 -14.06 11.03
N ARG A 78 -9.24 -13.65 10.35
CA ARG A 78 -9.50 -13.97 8.95
C ARG A 78 -8.62 -13.17 7.97
N THR A 79 -8.17 -11.96 8.34
CA THR A 79 -7.37 -11.07 7.48
C THR A 79 -5.92 -10.98 7.90
N ARG A 80 -5.54 -11.60 9.01
CA ARG A 80 -4.21 -11.47 9.64
C ARG A 80 -3.05 -11.76 8.68
N ARG A 81 -3.15 -12.74 7.78
CA ARG A 81 -2.11 -13.01 6.77
C ARG A 81 -1.89 -11.81 5.85
N PHE A 82 -2.96 -11.28 5.27
CA PHE A 82 -2.92 -10.07 4.45
C PHE A 82 -2.39 -8.87 5.24
N GLY A 83 -2.90 -8.65 6.45
CA GLY A 83 -2.49 -7.57 7.34
C GLY A 83 -1.00 -7.62 7.68
N THR A 84 -0.44 -8.81 7.94
CA THR A 84 1.00 -8.97 8.19
C THR A 84 1.82 -8.52 6.98
N TYR A 85 1.50 -8.97 5.77
CA TYR A 85 2.25 -8.57 4.57
C TYR A 85 2.06 -7.10 4.24
N MET A 86 0.88 -6.53 4.51
CA MET A 86 0.65 -5.09 4.43
C MET A 86 1.56 -4.31 5.35
N VAL A 87 1.64 -4.69 6.63
CA VAL A 87 2.54 -4.03 7.59
C VAL A 87 4.00 -4.18 7.16
N ILE A 88 4.42 -5.33 6.63
CA ILE A 88 5.78 -5.50 6.08
C ILE A 88 6.04 -4.49 4.95
N GLY A 89 5.11 -4.35 4.00
CA GLY A 89 5.21 -3.35 2.94
C GLY A 89 5.31 -1.92 3.50
N MET A 90 4.46 -1.58 4.48
CA MET A 90 4.49 -0.27 5.12
C MET A 90 5.84 0.02 5.78
N VAL A 91 6.35 -0.92 6.58
CA VAL A 91 7.62 -0.77 7.31
C VAL A 91 8.79 -0.65 6.34
N LEU A 92 8.83 -1.50 5.31
CA LEU A 92 9.90 -1.44 4.31
C LEU A 92 9.89 -0.10 3.56
N THR A 93 8.72 0.38 3.13
CA THR A 93 8.59 1.70 2.50
C THR A 93 9.02 2.82 3.44
N MET A 94 8.61 2.76 4.71
CA MET A 94 9.00 3.77 5.70
C MET A 94 10.53 3.81 5.89
N LEU A 95 11.18 2.66 5.99
CA LEU A 95 12.64 2.56 6.08
C LEU A 95 13.33 3.17 4.86
N VAL A 96 12.84 2.86 3.66
CA VAL A 96 13.38 3.41 2.40
C VAL A 96 13.20 4.93 2.36
N VAL A 97 12.00 5.43 2.64
CA VAL A 97 11.69 6.87 2.61
C VAL A 97 12.54 7.63 3.62
N LEU A 98 12.63 7.15 4.86
CA LEU A 98 13.45 7.78 5.88
C LEU A 98 14.94 7.70 5.52
N GLY A 99 15.42 6.56 5.04
CA GLY A 99 16.81 6.40 4.62
C GLY A 99 17.20 7.36 3.50
N VAL A 100 16.38 7.48 2.47
CA VAL A 100 16.59 8.43 1.36
C VAL A 100 16.49 9.86 1.87
N ALA A 101 15.48 10.20 2.67
CA ALA A 101 15.32 11.56 3.20
C ALA A 101 16.52 11.97 4.08
N SER A 102 16.98 11.10 4.97
CA SER A 102 18.16 11.34 5.80
C SER A 102 19.42 11.50 4.96
N LEU A 103 19.61 10.67 3.93
CA LEU A 103 20.77 10.77 3.05
C LEU A 103 20.76 12.09 2.25
N VAL A 104 19.61 12.47 1.70
CA VAL A 104 19.44 13.73 0.98
C VAL A 104 19.69 14.93 1.89
N LEU A 105 19.12 14.92 3.11
CA LEU A 105 19.35 15.98 4.09
C LEU A 105 20.82 16.08 4.48
N TRP A 106 21.50 14.94 4.65
CA TRP A 106 22.93 14.92 4.92
C TRP A 106 23.73 15.55 3.77
N PHE A 107 23.44 15.20 2.52
CA PHE A 107 24.08 15.82 1.36
C PHE A 107 23.81 17.32 1.27
N MET A 108 22.58 17.78 1.50
CA MET A 108 22.27 19.21 1.48
C MET A 108 23.07 19.97 2.52
N VAL A 109 23.16 19.46 3.75
CA VAL A 109 23.91 20.09 4.83
C VAL A 109 25.41 20.15 4.54
N GLU A 110 26.00 19.07 3.99
CA GLU A 110 27.43 19.03 3.68
C GLU A 110 27.79 19.88 2.45
N LEU A 111 26.89 20.01 1.47
CA LEU A 111 27.12 20.81 0.27
C LEU A 111 26.88 22.32 0.49
N ASP A 112 26.01 22.69 1.42
CA ASP A 112 25.76 24.09 1.80
C ASP A 112 26.70 24.62 2.91
N ALA A 113 27.50 23.75 3.56
CA ALA A 113 28.49 24.09 4.60
C ALA A 113 29.89 24.38 4.03
#